data_AF-A0A958RCL4-F1
#
_entry.id   AF-A0A958RCL4-F1
#
_cell.length_a   1.000
_cell.length_b   1.000
_cell.length_c   1.000
_cell.angle_alpha   90.00
_cell.angle_beta   90.00
_cell.angle_gamma   90.00
#
_symmetry.space_group_name_H-M   'P 1'
#
loop_
_entity.id
_entity.type
_entity.pdbx_description
1 polymer ?
#
loop_
_entity_poly.entity_id
_entity_poly.type
_entity_poly.pdbx_seq_one_letter_code
_entity_poly.pdbx_strand_id
1 'polypeptide(L)'
;MGERRVPLQHFDIESLARSLKLASIDVIQTANTNIESHWYRSAGPVDLYYWQSHSKLVKVQINIYGQIVEWNEFDGVKTGYLKDESEEDIGRESVAFDKDANPFAVQQAIDFLGQVESIEGNLKQHIIRQIGFYNRWPHMRPTGFLSWLFRRLGKKS
;
A
#
# COMPACT_ATOMS: atom_id res chain seq x y z
N MET A 1 7.82 22.91 30.90
CA MET A 1 7.79 21.58 30.25
C MET A 1 8.58 21.71 28.96
N GLY A 2 9.72 21.02 28.83
CA GLY A 2 10.56 21.12 27.64
C GLY A 2 9.96 20.30 26.49
N GLU A 3 9.72 20.94 25.36
CA GLU A 3 9.43 20.25 24.10
C GLU A 3 10.56 19.26 23.82
N ARG A 4 10.29 17.96 23.92
CA ARG A 4 11.18 16.94 23.37
C ARG A 4 11.13 17.09 21.86
N ARG A 5 12.07 17.86 21.29
CA ARG A 5 12.38 17.81 19.87
C ARG A 5 12.88 16.40 19.57
N VAL A 6 11.98 15.53 19.08
CA VAL A 6 12.38 14.26 18.49
C VAL A 6 13.33 14.63 17.34
N PRO A 7 14.58 14.14 17.32
CA PRO A 7 15.47 14.42 16.21
C PRO A 7 14.79 13.94 14.93
N LEU A 8 14.71 14.80 13.92
CA LEU A 8 14.27 14.40 12.59
C LEU A 8 15.33 13.43 12.04
N GLN A 9 15.15 12.14 12.30
CA GLN A 9 15.98 11.11 11.73
C GLN A 9 15.58 10.99 10.26
N HIS A 10 16.40 11.56 9.39
CA HIS A 10 16.22 11.44 7.95
C HIS A 10 16.69 10.04 7.55
N PHE A 11 15.78 9.20 7.07
CA PHE A 11 16.14 7.90 6.52
C PHE A 11 16.18 7.99 5.00
N ASP A 12 17.28 7.58 4.39
CA ASP A 12 17.29 7.34 2.95
C ASP A 12 16.43 6.10 2.61
N ILE A 13 15.95 6.04 1.36
CA ILE A 13 15.04 4.99 0.89
C ILE A 13 15.67 3.60 0.98
N GLU A 14 16.97 3.48 0.75
CA GLU A 14 17.68 2.19 0.78
C GLU A 14 17.74 1.64 2.21
N SER A 15 18.07 2.50 3.19
CA SER A 15 18.03 2.16 4.62
C SER A 15 16.63 1.74 5.06
N LEU A 16 15.58 2.46 4.61
CA LEU A 16 14.19 2.10 4.90
C LEU A 16 13.84 0.72 4.33
N ALA A 17 14.18 0.46 3.07
CA ALA A 17 13.90 -0.80 2.39
C ALA A 17 14.59 -2.00 3.06
N ARG A 18 15.86 -1.85 3.46
CA ARG A 18 16.61 -2.89 4.18
C ARG A 18 16.07 -3.14 5.59
N SER A 19 15.49 -2.12 6.22
CA SER A 19 14.90 -2.26 7.56
C SER A 19 13.50 -2.86 7.56
N LEU A 20 12.89 -3.06 6.38
CA LEU A 20 11.53 -3.57 6.23
C LEU A 20 11.44 -5.00 6.78
N LYS A 21 10.47 -5.26 7.65
CA LYS A 21 10.20 -6.59 8.24
C LYS A 21 8.72 -6.88 8.28
N LEU A 22 8.37 -8.15 8.19
CA LEU A 22 6.98 -8.61 8.37
C LEU A 22 6.54 -8.28 9.81
N ALA A 23 5.46 -7.51 9.92
CA ALA A 23 4.87 -7.08 11.18
C ALA A 23 3.65 -7.93 11.56
N SER A 24 2.77 -8.23 10.59
CA SER A 24 1.57 -9.04 10.81
C SER A 24 1.16 -9.78 9.54
N ILE A 25 0.51 -10.94 9.73
CA ILE A 25 -0.30 -11.60 8.70
C ILE A 25 -1.69 -11.80 9.29
N ASP A 26 -2.68 -11.21 8.65
CA ASP A 26 -4.08 -11.29 9.05
C ASP A 26 -4.89 -12.03 8.00
N VAL A 27 -5.82 -12.90 8.43
CA VAL A 27 -6.68 -13.65 7.51
C VAL A 27 -8.11 -13.09 7.59
N ILE A 28 -8.55 -12.53 6.48
CA ILE A 28 -9.91 -12.02 6.30
C ILE A 28 -10.75 -13.14 5.67
N GLN A 29 -11.66 -13.70 6.45
CA GLN A 29 -12.61 -14.70 5.96
C GLN A 29 -13.76 -14.00 5.22
N THR A 30 -14.01 -14.44 3.98
CA THR A 30 -15.19 -14.04 3.20
C THR A 30 -16.06 -15.27 2.94
N ALA A 31 -17.29 -15.07 2.42
CA ALA A 31 -18.21 -16.18 2.18
C ALA A 31 -17.65 -17.28 1.25
N ASN A 32 -16.75 -16.91 0.33
CA ASN A 32 -16.27 -17.80 -0.75
C ASN A 32 -14.74 -17.99 -0.76
N THR A 33 -13.98 -17.28 0.07
CA THR A 33 -12.52 -17.34 0.10
C THR A 33 -11.95 -16.77 1.39
N ASN A 34 -10.69 -17.11 1.68
CA ASN A 34 -9.85 -16.33 2.56
C ASN A 34 -9.03 -15.32 1.75
N ILE A 35 -8.79 -14.15 2.35
CA ILE A 35 -7.83 -13.15 1.87
C ILE A 35 -6.78 -12.99 2.96
N GLU A 36 -5.52 -13.22 2.64
CA GLU A 36 -4.39 -12.95 3.52
C GLU A 36 -3.93 -11.52 3.32
N SER A 37 -3.80 -10.77 4.41
CA SER A 37 -3.27 -9.41 4.46
C SER A 37 -1.90 -9.49 5.11
N HIS A 38 -0.86 -9.12 4.37
CA HIS A 38 0.52 -9.12 4.84
C HIS A 38 0.95 -7.68 5.05
N TRP A 39 1.37 -7.35 6.28
CA TRP A 39 1.86 -6.03 6.64
C TRP A 39 3.35 -6.09 6.96
N TYR A 40 4.12 -5.30 6.22
CA TYR A 40 5.54 -5.07 6.43
C TYR A 40 5.78 -3.65 6.89
N ARG A 41 6.63 -3.48 7.91
CA ARG A 41 6.95 -2.18 8.50
C ARG A 41 8.46 -1.97 8.57
N SER A 42 8.90 -0.78 8.19
CA SER A 42 10.30 -0.37 8.28
C SER A 42 10.61 0.21 9.67
N ALA A 43 11.88 0.50 9.95
CA ALA A 43 12.26 1.24 11.16
C ALA A 43 11.82 2.72 11.12
N GLY A 44 11.41 3.22 9.95
CA GLY A 44 10.97 4.60 9.74
C GLY A 44 9.53 4.68 9.18
N PRO A 45 9.18 5.77 8.49
CA PRO A 45 7.82 6.04 8.02
C PRO A 45 7.56 5.35 6.67
N VAL A 46 7.83 4.05 6.61
CA VAL A 46 7.46 3.21 5.46
C VAL A 46 6.73 1.97 5.91
N ASP A 47 5.56 1.77 5.31
CA ASP A 47 4.75 0.57 5.43
C ASP A 47 4.44 0.01 4.05
N LEU A 48 4.42 -1.32 3.95
CA LEU A 48 4.00 -2.04 2.76
C LEU A 48 2.94 -3.06 3.17
N TYR A 49 1.81 -2.99 2.47
CA TYR A 49 0.71 -3.93 2.62
C TYR A 49 0.49 -4.64 1.29
N TYR A 50 0.22 -5.94 1.34
CA TYR A 50 -0.35 -6.64 0.20
C TYR A 50 -1.40 -7.64 0.63
N TRP A 51 -2.35 -7.86 -0.28
CA TRP A 51 -3.45 -8.80 -0.08
C TRP A 51 -3.38 -9.91 -1.11
N GLN A 52 -3.53 -11.15 -0.66
CA GLN A 52 -3.53 -12.34 -1.51
C GLN A 52 -4.78 -13.19 -1.30
N SER A 53 -5.30 -13.75 -2.39
CA SER A 53 -6.35 -14.77 -2.37
C SER A 53 -5.92 -15.92 -3.26
N HIS A 54 -5.81 -17.13 -2.70
CA HIS A 54 -5.30 -18.32 -3.41
C HIS A 54 -3.99 -18.05 -4.15
N SER A 55 -3.02 -17.42 -3.48
CA SER A 55 -1.72 -17.03 -4.04
C SER A 55 -1.76 -15.98 -5.15
N LYS A 56 -2.94 -15.46 -5.52
CA LYS A 56 -3.08 -14.32 -6.44
C LYS A 56 -3.01 -13.02 -5.67
N LEU A 57 -2.16 -12.11 -6.11
CA LEU A 57 -2.10 -10.73 -5.61
C LEU A 57 -3.38 -9.97 -6.01
N VAL A 58 -4.06 -9.41 -5.01
CA VAL A 58 -5.33 -8.68 -5.19
C VAL A 58 -5.12 -7.18 -5.09
N LYS A 59 -4.31 -6.75 -4.12
CA LYS A 59 -4.01 -5.35 -3.84
C LYS A 59 -2.61 -5.22 -3.24
N VAL A 60 -1.96 -4.09 -3.49
CA VAL A 60 -0.73 -3.64 -2.84
C VAL A 60 -0.91 -2.18 -2.46
N GLN A 61 -0.40 -1.80 -1.29
CA GLN A 61 -0.32 -0.40 -0.88
C GLN A 61 1.04 -0.16 -0.23
N ILE A 62 1.73 0.87 -0.67
CA ILE A 62 3.02 1.30 -0.12
C ILE A 62 2.84 2.72 0.37
N ASN A 63 3.14 2.95 1.64
CA ASN A 63 3.17 4.27 2.25
C ASN A 63 4.64 4.65 2.45
N ILE A 64 5.11 5.71 1.80
CA ILE A 64 6.46 6.25 1.96
C ILE A 64 6.33 7.69 2.42
N TYR A 65 6.68 7.98 3.68
CA TYR A 65 6.59 9.33 4.24
C TYR A 65 5.19 9.99 4.10
N GLY A 66 4.13 9.19 4.19
CA GLY A 66 2.75 9.66 3.99
C GLY A 66 2.29 9.70 2.53
N GLN A 67 3.20 9.52 1.56
CA GLN A 67 2.85 9.34 0.15
C GLN A 67 2.42 7.88 -0.08
N ILE A 68 1.19 7.71 -0.55
CA ILE A 68 0.60 6.41 -0.89
C ILE A 68 0.83 6.10 -2.37
N VAL A 69 1.26 4.87 -2.63
CA VAL A 69 1.20 4.20 -3.94
C VAL A 69 0.38 2.93 -3.75
N GLU A 70 -0.78 2.88 -4.40
CA GLU A 70 -1.68 1.73 -4.35
C GLU A 70 -1.80 1.10 -5.73
N TRP A 71 -1.81 -0.23 -5.79
CA TRP A 71 -2.28 -0.97 -6.96
C TRP A 71 -3.37 -1.95 -6.54
N ASN A 72 -4.41 -2.09 -7.35
CA ASN A 72 -5.33 -3.22 -7.27
C ASN A 72 -5.80 -3.66 -8.66
N GLU A 73 -6.31 -4.90 -8.76
CA GLU A 73 -6.68 -5.50 -10.05
C GLU A 73 -7.83 -4.78 -10.78
N PHE A 74 -8.61 -3.94 -10.10
CA PHE A 74 -9.79 -3.26 -10.65
C PHE A 74 -9.50 -1.83 -11.07
N ASP A 75 -8.76 -1.10 -10.25
CA ASP A 75 -8.56 0.33 -10.43
C ASP A 75 -7.16 0.67 -11.00
N GLY A 76 -6.27 -0.32 -11.12
CA GLY A 76 -4.88 -0.08 -11.53
C GLY A 76 -4.09 0.61 -10.43
N VAL A 77 -3.13 1.47 -10.83
CA VAL A 77 -2.31 2.22 -9.88
C VAL A 77 -2.94 3.57 -9.56
N LYS A 78 -2.94 3.92 -8.28
CA LYS A 78 -3.32 5.22 -7.76
C LYS A 78 -2.21 5.72 -6.85
N THR A 79 -2.03 7.04 -6.80
CA THR A 79 -1.21 7.69 -5.79
C THR A 79 -2.07 8.64 -4.98
N GLY A 80 -1.59 8.99 -3.80
CA GLY A 80 -2.24 9.96 -2.93
C GLY A 80 -1.39 10.22 -1.70
N TYR A 81 -1.94 10.90 -0.72
CA TYR A 81 -1.26 11.15 0.54
C TYR A 81 -2.21 10.94 1.72
N LEU A 82 -1.63 10.61 2.87
CA LEU A 82 -2.36 10.64 4.14
C LEU A 82 -2.70 12.08 4.48
N LYS A 83 -3.98 12.33 4.71
CA LYS A 83 -4.50 13.60 5.16
C LYS A 83 -4.74 13.53 6.66
N ASP A 84 -4.06 14.39 7.40
CA ASP A 84 -4.39 14.62 8.80
C ASP A 84 -5.73 15.36 8.84
N GLU A 85 -6.79 14.69 9.27
CA GLU A 85 -8.05 15.35 9.60
C GLU A 85 -7.92 16.02 10.99
N SER A 86 -8.49 17.22 11.12
CA SER A 86 -8.36 18.08 12.30
C SER A 86 -8.85 17.40 13.59
N GLU A 87 -8.45 17.95 14.74
CA GLU A 87 -8.66 17.45 16.12
C GLU A 87 -10.11 17.04 16.50
N GLU A 88 -11.12 17.35 15.69
CA GLU A 88 -12.51 16.95 15.91
C GLU A 88 -12.82 15.51 15.41
N ASP A 89 -12.00 14.96 14.50
CA ASP A 89 -12.14 13.60 13.92
C ASP A 89 -10.99 12.68 14.36
N ILE A 90 -10.80 12.57 15.68
CA ILE A 90 -9.75 11.75 16.30
C ILE A 90 -9.90 10.29 15.84
N GLY A 91 -9.01 9.87 14.94
CA GLY A 91 -8.80 8.46 14.59
C GLY A 91 -9.17 8.04 13.16
N ARG A 92 -9.53 8.96 12.26
CA ARG A 92 -9.70 8.65 10.83
C ARG A 92 -8.60 9.27 9.99
N GLU A 93 -7.49 8.56 9.84
CA GLU A 93 -6.56 8.86 8.74
C GLU A 93 -7.30 8.62 7.42
N SER A 94 -7.49 9.67 6.62
CA SER A 94 -8.10 9.58 5.30
C SER A 94 -7.03 9.71 4.21
N VAL A 95 -7.14 8.91 3.15
CA VAL A 95 -6.24 9.01 2.00
C VAL A 95 -6.87 9.93 0.96
N ALA A 96 -6.17 11.01 0.62
CA ALA A 96 -6.52 11.86 -0.50
C ALA A 96 -5.80 11.35 -1.76
N PHE A 97 -6.55 10.71 -2.67
CA PHE A 97 -6.00 10.24 -3.94
C PHE A 97 -5.85 11.38 -4.94
N ASP A 98 -4.75 11.34 -5.70
CA ASP A 98 -4.49 12.23 -6.81
C ASP A 98 -5.50 11.97 -7.94
N LYS A 99 -5.77 13.02 -8.74
CA LYS A 99 -6.62 12.90 -9.93
C LYS A 99 -6.00 11.93 -10.95
N ASP A 100 -4.69 12.06 -11.16
CA ASP A 100 -3.87 11.26 -12.03
C ASP A 100 -2.69 10.74 -11.19
N ALA A 101 -2.25 9.50 -11.36
CA ALA A 101 -1.22 8.98 -10.49
C ALA A 101 0.14 9.64 -10.79
N ASN A 102 0.84 9.98 -9.72
CA ASN A 102 2.09 10.70 -9.74
C ASN A 102 3.25 9.75 -10.15
N PRO A 103 3.87 9.95 -11.33
CA PRO A 103 4.91 9.06 -11.82
C PRO A 103 6.16 9.03 -10.94
N PHE A 104 6.46 10.13 -10.22
CA PHE A 104 7.59 10.18 -9.30
C PHE A 104 7.36 9.31 -8.07
N ALA A 105 6.14 9.34 -7.50
CA ALA A 105 5.78 8.48 -6.38
C ALA A 105 5.82 7.01 -6.79
N VAL A 106 5.32 6.68 -7.99
CA VAL A 106 5.39 5.33 -8.56
C VAL A 106 6.84 4.87 -8.73
N GLN A 107 7.71 5.71 -9.32
CA GLN A 107 9.12 5.37 -9.49
C GLN A 107 9.82 5.19 -8.13
N GLN A 108 9.53 6.05 -7.16
CA GLN A 108 10.08 5.93 -5.81
C GLN A 108 9.68 4.60 -5.15
N ALA A 109 8.43 4.17 -5.32
CA ALA A 109 7.99 2.86 -4.83
C ALA A 109 8.68 1.70 -5.54
N ILE A 110 8.93 1.79 -6.85
CA ILE A 110 9.68 0.78 -7.61
C ILE A 110 11.13 0.69 -7.10
N ASP A 111 11.79 1.83 -6.92
CA ASP A 111 13.17 1.90 -6.43
C ASP A 111 13.27 1.33 -5.01
N PHE A 112 12.34 1.71 -4.13
CA PHE A 112 12.20 1.15 -2.79
C PHE A 112 12.06 -0.37 -2.84
N LEU A 113 11.09 -0.90 -3.61
CA LEU A 113 10.87 -2.34 -3.77
C LEU A 113 12.10 -3.06 -4.34
N GLY A 114 12.89 -2.41 -5.21
CA GLY A 114 14.15 -2.96 -5.71
C GLY A 114 15.10 -3.37 -4.58
N GLN A 115 15.16 -2.54 -3.54
CA GLN A 115 16.06 -2.69 -2.39
C GLN A 115 15.48 -3.55 -1.24
N VAL A 116 14.20 -3.91 -1.28
CA VAL A 116 13.59 -4.74 -0.23
C VAL A 116 14.09 -6.19 -0.31
N GLU A 117 14.65 -6.69 0.78
CA GLU A 117 15.16 -8.08 0.88
C GLU A 117 14.19 -9.02 1.61
N SER A 118 13.28 -8.48 2.41
CA SER A 118 12.36 -9.25 3.27
C SER A 118 11.18 -9.89 2.54
N ILE A 119 11.03 -9.63 1.24
CA ILE A 119 9.93 -10.15 0.40
C ILE A 119 10.54 -11.12 -0.62
N GLU A 120 9.89 -12.27 -0.81
CA GLU A 120 10.31 -13.27 -1.78
C GLU A 120 10.50 -12.65 -3.18
N GLY A 121 11.61 -13.00 -3.84
CA GLY A 121 11.99 -12.40 -5.13
C GLY A 121 10.89 -12.47 -6.19
N ASN A 122 10.19 -13.59 -6.32
CA ASN A 122 9.10 -13.74 -7.31
C ASN A 122 7.92 -12.80 -7.03
N LEU A 123 7.50 -12.72 -5.76
CA LEU A 123 6.43 -11.84 -5.32
C LEU A 123 6.83 -10.37 -5.49
N LYS A 124 8.05 -10.01 -5.08
CA LYS A 124 8.61 -8.67 -5.24
C LYS A 124 8.59 -8.23 -6.71
N GLN A 125 9.07 -9.08 -7.62
CA GLN A 125 9.04 -8.81 -9.06
C GLN A 125 7.62 -8.78 -9.62
N HIS A 126 6.69 -9.55 -9.06
CA HIS A 126 5.28 -9.44 -9.43
C HIS A 126 4.70 -8.09 -9.02
N ILE A 127 4.92 -7.64 -7.79
CA ILE A 127 4.48 -6.34 -7.27
C ILE A 127 5.07 -5.18 -8.11
N ILE A 128 6.38 -5.19 -8.34
CA ILE A 128 7.06 -4.18 -9.17
C ILE A 128 6.43 -4.11 -10.57
N ARG A 129 6.15 -5.27 -11.19
CA ARG A 129 5.49 -5.28 -12.50
C ARG A 129 4.10 -4.68 -12.46
N GLN A 130 3.28 -5.00 -11.46
CA GLN A 130 1.93 -4.45 -11.35
C GLN A 130 1.94 -2.92 -11.17
N ILE A 131 2.83 -2.41 -10.32
CA ILE A 131 2.99 -0.98 -10.09
C ILE A 131 3.60 -0.27 -11.31
N GLY A 132 4.62 -0.87 -11.93
CA GLY A 132 5.33 -0.30 -13.08
C GLY A 132 4.55 -0.34 -14.41
N PHE A 133 3.52 -1.19 -14.54
CA PHE A 133 2.71 -1.27 -15.75
C PHE A 133 1.81 -0.03 -15.98
N TYR A 134 1.79 0.91 -15.03
CA TYR A 134 0.99 2.13 -15.08
C TYR A 134 1.26 3.06 -16.27
N ASN A 135 2.41 2.94 -16.94
CA ASN A 135 2.73 3.79 -18.10
C ASN A 135 1.88 3.53 -19.36
N ARG A 136 0.76 2.77 -19.30
CA ARG A 136 -0.01 2.41 -20.50
C ARG A 136 -1.53 2.60 -20.44
N TRP A 137 -2.17 2.82 -19.28
CA TRP A 137 -3.64 2.71 -19.18
C TRP A 137 -4.27 3.87 -18.41
N PRO A 138 -4.61 4.99 -19.09
CA PRO A 138 -5.14 6.17 -18.41
C PRO A 138 -6.62 6.05 -17.98
N HIS A 139 -7.38 5.02 -18.39
CA HIS A 139 -8.85 5.07 -18.33
C HIS A 139 -9.53 3.77 -17.85
N MET A 140 -9.15 3.22 -16.70
CA MET A 140 -10.04 2.24 -16.04
C MET A 140 -11.06 2.98 -15.16
N ARG A 141 -12.34 2.81 -15.51
CA ARG A 141 -13.46 3.31 -14.70
C ARG A 141 -13.37 2.65 -13.32
N PRO A 142 -13.52 3.38 -12.21
CA PRO A 142 -13.40 2.82 -10.88
C PRO A 142 -14.59 1.91 -10.62
N THR A 143 -14.45 0.61 -10.89
CA THR A 143 -15.41 -0.38 -10.39
C THR A 143 -15.21 -0.66 -8.90
N GLY A 144 -14.14 -0.12 -8.30
CA GLY A 144 -13.95 0.06 -6.87
C GLY A 144 -13.67 -1.27 -6.16
N PHE A 145 -12.42 -1.48 -5.75
CA PHE A 145 -12.03 -2.61 -4.89
C PHE A 145 -13.00 -2.80 -3.71
N LEU A 146 -13.44 -1.71 -3.07
CA LEU A 146 -14.42 -1.76 -1.98
C LEU A 146 -15.76 -2.34 -2.42
N SER A 147 -16.27 -1.98 -3.60
CA SER A 147 -17.51 -2.55 -4.14
C SER A 147 -17.38 -4.06 -4.38
N TRP A 148 -16.23 -4.51 -4.91
CA TRP A 148 -15.94 -5.95 -5.05
C TRP A 148 -15.83 -6.65 -3.69
N LEU A 149 -15.11 -6.05 -2.73
CA LEU A 149 -14.91 -6.59 -1.38
C LEU A 149 -16.25 -6.69 -0.64
N PHE A 150 -17.08 -5.64 -0.67
CA PHE A 150 -18.41 -5.64 -0.08
C PHE A 150 -19.35 -6.66 -0.75
N ARG A 151 -19.26 -6.88 -2.07
CA ARG A 151 -20.01 -7.96 -2.74
C ARG A 151 -19.58 -9.36 -2.26
N ARG A 152 -18.31 -9.56 -1.89
CA ARG A 152 -17.82 -10.84 -1.34
C ARG A 152 -18.13 -11.02 0.14
N LEU A 153 -18.19 -9.94 0.91
CA LEU A 153 -18.56 -9.96 2.33
C LEU A 153 -20.09 -10.00 2.55
N GLY A 154 -20.87 -9.45 1.61
CA GLY A 154 -22.31 -9.19 1.75
C GLY A 154 -23.27 -10.32 1.35
N LYS A 155 -22.80 -11.49 0.88
CA LYS A 155 -23.68 -12.66 0.71
C LYS A 155 -23.80 -13.43 2.02
N LYS A 156 -24.68 -12.98 2.91
CA LYS A 156 -25.32 -13.84 3.92
C LYS A 156 -26.75 -14.11 3.48
N SER A 157 -27.07 -15.40 3.30
CA SER A 157 -28.41 -16.00 3.20
C SER A 157 -29.35 -15.38 2.15
#